data_AF-A0A941ANL9-F1
#
_entry.id   AF-A0A941ANL9-F1
#
_cell.length_a   1.000
_cell.length_b   1.000
_cell.length_c   1.000
_cell.angle_alpha   90.00
_cell.angle_beta   90.00
_cell.angle_gamma   90.00
#
_symmetry.space_group_name_H-M   'P 1'
#
loop_
_entity.id
_entity.type
_entity.pdbx_description
1 polymer ?
#
loop_
_entity_poly.entity_id
_entity_poly.type
_entity_poly.pdbx_seq_one_letter_code
_entity_poly.pdbx_strand_id
1 'polypeptide(L)' 'MKIEELLEHIELETKNLSLLVKERGITDHATINQSQKLDELILLYQKHMCVVKKEGREVEKTKEIWIYH' A
#
# COMPACT_ATOMS: atom_id res chain seq x y z
N MET A 1 0.89 10.60 -11.54
CA MET A 1 1.00 9.15 -11.77
C MET A 1 -0.40 8.59 -11.85
N LYS A 2 -0.71 7.84 -12.90
CA LYS A 2 -1.99 7.13 -13.01
C LYS A 2 -2.03 5.97 -12.01
N ILE A 3 -3.23 5.49 -11.69
CA ILE A 3 -3.39 4.37 -10.76
C ILE A 3 -2.74 3.10 -11.31
N GLU A 4 -2.79 2.87 -12.63
CA GLU A 4 -2.12 1.70 -13.24
C GLU A 4 -0.59 1.79 -13.10
N GLU A 5 0.00 2.96 -13.36
CA GLU A 5 1.43 3.20 -13.19
C GLU A 5 1.88 3.01 -11.73
N LEU A 6 1.03 3.39 -10.77
CA LEU A 6 1.30 3.17 -9.34
C LEU A 6 1.29 1.68 -9.00
N LEU A 7 0.35 0.90 -9.55
CA LEU A 7 0.30 -0.55 -9.35
C LEU A 7 1.52 -1.24 -9.95
N GLU A 8 1.91 -0.90 -11.17
CA GLU A 8 3.12 -1.42 -11.82
C GLU A 8 4.37 -1.12 -10.99
N HIS A 9 4.45 0.09 -10.41
CA HIS A 9 5.56 0.47 -9.55
C HIS A 9 5.58 -0.31 -8.24
N ILE A 10 4.41 -0.53 -7.61
CA ILE A 10 4.30 -1.38 -6.41
C ILE A 10 4.75 -2.82 -6.71
N GLU A 11 4.33 -3.39 -7.84
CA GLU A 11 4.74 -4.75 -8.24
C GLU A 11 6.24 -4.85 -8.46
N LEU A 12 6.84 -3.87 -9.15
CA LEU A 12 8.28 -3.80 -9.37
C LEU A 12 9.04 -3.74 -8.04
N GLU A 13 8.63 -2.85 -7.14
CA GLU A 13 9.31 -2.65 -5.86
C GLU A 13 9.13 -3.84 -4.91
N THR A 14 8.02 -4.58 -5.03
CA THR A 14 7.81 -5.86 -4.34
C THR A 14 8.81 -6.92 -4.81
N LYS A 15 9.06 -7.01 -6.12
CA LYS A 15 10.07 -7.93 -6.68
C LYS A 15 11.48 -7.55 -6.21
N ASN A 16 11.82 -6.26 -6.22
CA ASN A 16 13.10 -5.76 -5.73
C ASN A 16 13.30 -6.07 -4.24
N LEU A 17 12.29 -5.86 -3.41
CA LEU A 17 12.35 -6.20 -1.99
C LEU A 17 12.55 -7.70 -1.79
N SER A 18 11.84 -8.55 -2.54
CA SER A 18 12.01 -10.00 -2.47
C SER A 18 13.44 -10.43 -2.82
N LEU A 19 14.05 -9.80 -3.83
CA LEU A 19 15.45 -10.05 -4.19
C LEU A 19 16.41 -9.63 -3.07
N LEU A 20 16.25 -8.41 -2.53
CA LEU A 20 17.09 -7.92 -1.43
C LEU A 20 16.99 -8.79 -0.17
N VAL A 21 15.78 -9.24 0.19
CA VAL A 21 15.59 -10.17 1.32
C VAL A 21 16.36 -11.47 1.09
N LYS A 22 16.35 -12.02 -0.13
CA LYS A 22 17.08 -13.26 -0.47
C LYS A 22 18.59 -13.07 -0.44
N GLU A 23 19.08 -11.94 -0.94
CA GLU A 23 20.52 -11.69 -1.08
C GLU A 23 21.18 -11.19 0.21
N ARG A 24 20.47 -10.37 0.99
CA ARG A 24 21.04 -9.61 2.11
C ARG A 24 20.34 -9.84 3.44
N GLY A 25 19.16 -10.46 3.42
CA GLY A 25 18.34 -10.68 4.60
C GLY A 25 17.49 -9.47 4.99
N ILE A 26 16.58 -9.71 5.93
CA ILE A 26 15.56 -8.73 6.36
C ILE A 26 16.10 -7.60 7.24
N THR A 27 17.25 -7.81 7.87
CA THR A 27 17.88 -6.82 8.77
C THR A 27 18.85 -5.89 8.06
N ASP A 28 19.14 -6.14 6.78
CA ASP A 28 20.01 -5.27 6.00
C ASP A 28 19.36 -3.89 5.79
N HIS A 29 20.16 -2.84 5.90
CA HIS A 29 19.66 -1.47 5.76
C HIS A 29 19.04 -1.20 4.39
N ALA A 30 19.56 -1.79 3.31
CA ALA A 30 18.97 -1.61 1.99
C ALA A 30 17.60 -2.30 1.89
N THR A 31 17.46 -3.50 2.48
CA THR A 31 16.18 -4.21 2.56
C THR A 31 15.14 -3.41 3.34
N ILE A 32 15.52 -2.83 4.49
CA ILE A 32 14.65 -2.01 5.33
C ILE A 32 14.23 -0.73 4.59
N ASN A 33 15.16 -0.03 3.95
CA ASN A 33 14.84 1.18 3.19
C ASN A 33 13.90 0.85 2.02
N GLN A 34 14.13 -0.27 1.35
CA GLN A 34 13.26 -0.73 0.27
C GLN A 34 11.84 -1.06 0.76
N SER A 35 11.70 -1.68 1.94
CA SER A 35 10.38 -1.98 2.50
C SER A 35 9.62 -0.70 2.86
N GLN A 36 10.31 0.28 3.46
CA GLN A 36 9.71 1.59 3.78
C GLN A 36 9.21 2.32 2.54
N LYS A 37 9.98 2.29 1.44
CA LYS A 37 9.55 2.86 0.15
C LYS A 37 8.29 2.16 -0.39
N LEU A 38 8.23 0.83 -0.26
CA LEU A 38 7.05 0.07 -0.69
C LEU A 38 5.81 0.42 0.15
N ASP A 39 5.97 0.61 1.47
CA ASP A 39 4.88 1.03 2.36
C ASP A 39 4.31 2.40 1.95
N GLU A 40 5.16 3.36 1.59
CA GLU A 40 4.72 4.67 1.10
C GLU A 40 3.88 4.57 -0.18
N LEU A 41 4.29 3.71 -1.12
CA LEU A 41 3.55 3.48 -2.37
C LEU A 41 2.19 2.82 -2.10
N ILE A 42 2.13 1.84 -1.18
CA ILE A 42 0.88 1.19 -0.78
C ILE A 42 -0.07 2.20 -0.12
N LEU A 43 0.44 3.05 0.78
CA LEU A 43 -0.35 4.11 1.41
C LEU A 43 -0.90 5.10 0.38
N LEU A 44 -0.09 5.47 -0.64
CA LEU A 44 -0.54 6.32 -1.72
C LEU A 44 -1.67 5.67 -2.52
N TYR A 45 -1.55 4.38 -2.84
CA TYR A 45 -2.57 3.61 -3.55
C TYR A 45 -3.87 3.54 -2.74
N GLN A 46 -3.79 3.25 -1.45
CA GLN A 46 -4.94 3.23 -0.54
C GLN A 46 -5.65 4.58 -0.47
N LYS A 47 -4.89 5.70 -0.45
CA LYS A 47 -5.47 7.05 -0.50
C LYS A 47 -6.25 7.28 -1.78
N HIS A 48 -5.70 6.90 -2.94
CA HIS A 48 -6.41 6.99 -4.22
C HIS A 48 -7.71 6.17 -4.20
N MET A 49 -7.66 4.92 -3.72
CA MET A 49 -8.86 4.07 -3.62
C MET A 49 -9.90 4.60 -2.63
N CYS A 50 -9.47 5.23 -1.53
CA CYS A 50 -10.36 5.86 -0.56
C CYS A 50 -11.08 7.09 -1.14
N VAL A 51 -10.39 7.91 -1.95
CA VAL A 51 -10.99 9.05 -2.65
C VAL A 51 -12.00 8.59 -3.70
N VAL A 52 -11.67 7.57 -4.49
CA VAL A 52 -12.59 7.01 -5.52
C VAL A 52 -13.86 6.44 -4.90
N LYS A 53 -13.78 5.83 -3.71
CA LYS A 53 -14.97 5.37 -2.96
C LYS A 53 -15.90 6.51 -2.51
N LYS A 54 -15.37 7.71 -2.28
CA LYS A 54 -16.18 8.90 -1.91
C LYS A 54 -16.86 9.56 -3.10
N GLU A 55 -16.28 9.47 -4.28
CA GLU A 55 -16.87 10.05 -5.51
C GLU A 55 -17.88 9.11 -6.17
N GLY A 56 -17.80 7.80 -5.91
CA GLY A 56 -18.64 6.77 -6.52
C GLY A 56 -19.82 6.25 -5.69
N ARG A 57 -20.06 6.70 -4.45
CA ARG A 57 -21.25 6.32 -3.66
C ARG A 57 -21.77 7.44 -2.78
N GLU A 58 -23.07 7.69 -2.95
CA GLU A 58 -24.05 7.90 -1.88
C GLU A 58 -23.50 7.55 -0.50
N VAL A 59 -23.70 8.50 0.42
CA VAL A 59 -23.46 8.36 1.85
C VAL A 59 -24.46 7.33 2.39
N GLU A 60 -24.20 6.05 2.17
CA GLU A 60 -24.89 5.00 2.91
C GLU A 60 -24.25 4.96 4.30
N LYS A 61 -24.84 5.75 5.19
CA LYS A 61 -24.63 5.67 6.64
C LYS A 61 -25.04 4.27 7.08
N THR A 62 -24.15 3.29 6.98
CA THR A 62 -24.34 2.04 7.70
C THR A 62 -24.04 2.33 9.16
N LYS A 63 -25.14 2.50 9.89
CA LYS A 63 -25.23 2.60 11.34
C LYS A 63 -24.39 1.51 11.99
N GLU A 64 -23.70 1.91 13.06
CA GLU A 64 -23.42 1.14 14.28
C GLU A 64 -23.09 -0.34 14.15
N ILE A 65 -21.85 -0.69 14.49
CA ILE A 65 -21.63 -1.81 15.41
C ILE A 65 -20.70 -1.30 16.52
N TRP A 66 -21.32 -0.96 17.65
CA TRP A 66 -20.72 -1.10 18.98
C TRP A 66 -20.39 -2.58 19.21
N ILE A 67 -19.32 -2.88 19.95
CA ILE A 67 -19.24 -3.85 21.07
C ILE A 67 -17.75 -4.09 21.41
N TYR A 68 -17.29 -3.60 22.57
CA TYR A 68 -16.89 -4.30 23.81
C TYR A 68 -15.68 -5.26 23.62
N HIS A 69 -14.61 -5.23 24.43
CA HIS A 69 -14.52 -5.09 25.87
C HIS A 69 -13.09 -4.73 26.29
#